data_AF-A0A1F9RV45-F1
#
_entry.id   AF-A0A1F9RV45-F1
#
_cell.length_a   1.000
_cell.length_b   1.000
_cell.length_c   1.000
_cell.angle_alpha   90.00
_cell.angle_beta   90.00
_cell.angle_gamma   90.00
#
_symmetry.space_group_name_H-M   'P 1'
#
loop_
_entity.id
_entity.type
_entity.pdbx_description
1 polymer ?
#
loop_
_entity_poly.entity_id
_entity_poly.type
_entity_poly.pdbx_seq_one_letter_code
_entity_poly.pdbx_strand_id
1 'polypeptide(L)'
;MPPETDNLKLEELFQEDQRDRERVYGTEEEIVKLKERDAGRRKRVTVMMELGEIKTKNDLYHAAVIFQHGENHVEFLTSHRLATLAAILGHRTARWLLAASLDRYLMSIGVGQIYGTQFEYNPGEKRYQLKLPVQEPIMLSFEKETLGVPAVSDRLKQLNSHIKK
;
A
#
# COMPACT_ATOMS: atom_id res chain seq x y z
N MET A 1 25.80 -7.50 -11.42
CA MET A 1 26.05 -6.76 -10.16
C MET A 1 24.76 -6.74 -9.37
N PRO A 2 24.81 -7.05 -8.08
CA PRO A 2 24.47 -8.38 -7.60
C PRO A 2 22.98 -8.45 -7.28
N PRO A 3 22.30 -9.62 -7.37
CA PRO A 3 21.32 -9.90 -6.34
C PRO A 3 22.12 -10.11 -5.06
N GLU A 4 22.34 -9.00 -4.36
CA GLU A 4 22.66 -9.08 -2.96
C GLU A 4 21.47 -9.78 -2.29
N THR A 5 21.76 -10.71 -1.40
CA THR A 5 20.73 -11.45 -0.66
C THR A 5 19.73 -10.50 -0.02
N ASP A 6 18.46 -10.89 0.03
CA ASP A 6 17.39 -10.10 0.66
C ASP A 6 17.80 -9.62 2.07
N ASN A 7 17.41 -8.40 2.41
CA ASN A 7 17.70 -7.84 3.73
C ASN A 7 16.77 -8.46 4.78
N LEU A 8 17.30 -9.44 5.51
CA LEU A 8 16.55 -10.16 6.55
C LEU A 8 15.96 -9.22 7.62
N LYS A 9 16.61 -8.08 7.90
CA LYS A 9 16.09 -7.13 8.89
C LYS A 9 14.91 -6.33 8.36
N LEU A 10 14.89 -6.02 7.07
CA LEU A 10 13.75 -5.41 6.40
C LEU A 10 12.59 -6.41 6.27
N GLU A 11 12.89 -7.68 6.01
CA GLU A 11 11.89 -8.75 6.04
C GLU A 11 11.21 -8.84 7.41
N GLU A 12 11.98 -8.84 8.51
CA GLU A 12 11.42 -8.82 9.86
C GLU A 12 10.47 -7.63 10.10
N LEU A 13 10.87 -6.43 9.65
CA LEU A 13 10.06 -5.21 9.74
C LEU A 13 8.75 -5.35 8.97
N PHE A 14 8.81 -5.92 7.77
CA PHE A 14 7.64 -6.20 6.95
C PHE A 14 6.71 -7.22 7.63
N GLN A 15 7.25 -8.32 8.16
CA GLN A 15 6.45 -9.32 8.85
C GLN A 15 5.80 -8.76 10.12
N GLU A 16 6.48 -7.88 10.86
CA GLU A 16 5.88 -7.15 11.98
C GLU A 16 4.71 -6.25 11.55
N ASP A 17 4.87 -5.54 10.42
CA ASP A 17 3.80 -4.72 9.83
C ASP A 17 2.61 -5.58 9.42
N GLN A 18 2.82 -6.70 8.75
CA GLN A 18 1.73 -7.59 8.32
C GLN A 18 0.99 -8.23 9.50
N ARG A 19 1.70 -8.64 10.57
CA ARG A 19 1.07 -9.14 11.81
C ARG A 19 0.16 -8.11 12.47
N ASP A 20 0.49 -6.82 12.36
CA ASP A 20 -0.39 -5.76 12.83
C ASP A 20 -1.67 -5.67 11.97
N ARG A 21 -1.61 -6.00 10.67
CA ARG A 21 -2.79 -5.98 9.77
C ARG A 21 -3.74 -7.17 9.95
N GLU A 22 -3.32 -8.22 10.64
CA GLU A 22 -4.17 -9.39 10.97
C GLU A 22 -5.13 -9.11 12.14
N ARG A 23 -4.91 -8.01 12.88
CA ARG A 23 -5.68 -7.66 14.07
C ARG A 23 -6.75 -6.63 13.75
N VAL A 24 -7.88 -6.74 14.45
CA VAL A 24 -8.91 -5.69 14.47
C VAL A 24 -8.60 -4.75 15.63
N TYR A 25 -8.42 -3.46 15.33
CA TYR A 25 -8.25 -2.42 16.34
C TYR A 25 -9.60 -1.76 16.59
N GLY A 26 -10.07 -1.82 17.83
CA GLY A 26 -11.42 -1.40 18.23
C GLY A 26 -11.46 -0.05 18.94
N THR A 27 -10.33 0.44 19.47
CA THR A 27 -10.27 1.73 20.18
C THR A 27 -9.34 2.73 19.50
N GLU A 28 -9.53 4.02 19.81
CA GLU A 28 -8.68 5.09 19.30
C GLU A 28 -7.23 4.95 19.80
N GLU A 29 -7.04 4.56 21.06
CA GLU A 29 -5.70 4.34 21.63
C GLU A 29 -4.96 3.20 20.93
N GLU A 30 -5.67 2.15 20.53
CA GLU A 30 -5.11 1.04 19.76
C GLU A 30 -4.65 1.49 18.36
N ILE A 31 -5.45 2.35 17.71
CA ILE A 31 -5.12 2.95 16.41
C ILE A 31 -3.91 3.89 16.53
N VAL A 32 -3.84 4.72 17.58
CA VAL A 32 -2.69 5.59 17.84
C VAL A 32 -1.42 4.76 18.01
N LYS A 33 -1.46 3.71 18.84
CA LYS A 33 -0.31 2.81 19.02
C LYS A 33 0.10 2.12 17.72
N LEU A 34 -0.85 1.78 16.85
CA LEU A 34 -0.54 1.22 15.53
C LEU A 34 0.25 2.24 14.69
N LYS A 35 -0.23 3.47 14.61
CA LYS A 35 0.44 4.55 13.87
C LYS A 35 1.84 4.83 14.40
N GLU A 36 2.04 4.80 15.72
CA GLU A 36 3.36 4.92 16.34
C GLU A 36 4.32 3.81 15.90
N ARG A 37 3.84 2.55 15.86
CA ARG A 37 4.65 1.43 15.35
C ARG A 37 4.97 1.61 13.88
N ASP A 38 3.99 1.97 13.06
CA ASP A 38 4.18 2.20 11.62
C ASP A 38 5.20 3.32 11.37
N ALA A 39 5.12 4.43 12.11
CA ALA A 39 6.10 5.52 12.04
C ALA A 39 7.51 5.06 12.46
N GLY A 40 7.61 4.23 13.50
CA GLY A 40 8.87 3.62 13.94
C GLY A 40 9.49 2.73 12.85
N ARG A 41 8.69 1.92 12.15
CA ARG A 41 9.16 1.10 11.02
C ARG A 41 9.63 1.98 9.87
N ARG A 42 8.86 3.00 9.48
CA ARG A 42 9.27 3.93 8.41
C ARG A 42 10.61 4.60 8.72
N LYS A 43 10.84 5.07 9.94
CA LYS A 43 12.13 5.63 10.36
C LYS A 43 13.29 4.64 10.15
N ARG A 44 13.11 3.38 10.54
CA ARG A 44 14.14 2.33 10.36
C ARG A 44 14.40 2.04 8.89
N VAL A 45 13.36 1.95 8.07
CA VAL A 45 13.48 1.74 6.62
C VAL A 45 14.16 2.93 5.94
N THR A 46 13.86 4.17 6.35
CA THR A 46 14.55 5.37 5.82
C THR A 46 16.06 5.28 6.03
N VAL A 47 16.51 4.87 7.22
CA VAL A 47 17.95 4.68 7.48
C VAL A 47 18.53 3.59 6.57
N MET A 48 17.83 2.46 6.38
CA MET A 48 18.27 1.41 5.44
C MET A 48 18.37 1.92 3.99
N MET A 49 17.45 2.81 3.57
CA MET A 49 17.51 3.46 2.26
C MET A 49 18.74 4.36 2.12
N GLU A 50 19.03 5.18 3.12
CA GLU A 50 20.18 6.09 3.14
C GLU A 50 21.52 5.34 3.12
N LEU A 51 21.59 4.19 3.79
CA LEU A 51 22.75 3.30 3.79
C LEU A 51 22.87 2.44 2.52
N GLY A 52 21.89 2.53 1.61
CA GLY A 52 21.87 1.77 0.36
C GLY A 52 21.61 0.28 0.56
N GLU A 53 20.93 -0.12 1.64
CA GLU A 53 20.68 -1.52 2.01
C GLU A 53 19.43 -2.13 1.35
N ILE A 54 18.68 -1.35 0.57
CA ILE A 54 17.49 -1.80 -0.17
C ILE A 54 17.90 -2.08 -1.62
N LYS A 55 18.07 -3.35 -1.98
CA LYS A 55 18.72 -3.72 -3.23
C LYS A 55 17.91 -4.68 -4.09
N THR A 56 17.17 -5.60 -3.47
CA THR A 56 16.40 -6.60 -4.22
C THR A 56 14.98 -6.11 -4.52
N LYS A 57 14.33 -6.82 -5.44
CA LYS A 57 12.89 -6.61 -5.70
C LYS A 57 12.03 -6.91 -4.47
N ASN A 58 12.48 -7.78 -3.56
CA ASN A 58 11.80 -8.11 -2.32
C ASN A 58 12.00 -6.97 -1.31
N ASP A 59 13.23 -6.46 -1.14
CA ASP A 59 13.51 -5.30 -0.29
C ASP A 59 12.66 -4.09 -0.71
N LEU A 60 12.64 -3.80 -2.02
CA LEU A 60 11.85 -2.70 -2.58
C LEU A 60 10.35 -2.88 -2.29
N TYR A 61 9.84 -4.11 -2.44
CA TYR A 61 8.43 -4.40 -2.14
C TYR A 61 8.12 -4.25 -0.64
N HIS A 62 8.96 -4.79 0.25
CA HIS A 62 8.78 -4.70 1.69
C HIS A 62 8.80 -3.26 2.19
N ALA A 63 9.78 -2.48 1.73
CA ALA A 63 9.84 -1.06 2.03
C ALA A 63 8.63 -0.31 1.47
N ALA A 64 8.19 -0.62 0.24
CA ALA A 64 7.00 -0.01 -0.34
C ALA A 64 5.75 -0.26 0.51
N VAL A 65 5.57 -1.47 1.05
CA VAL A 65 4.43 -1.79 1.93
C VAL A 65 4.51 -1.00 3.24
N ILE A 66 5.69 -0.88 3.85
CA ILE A 66 5.87 -0.10 5.08
C ILE A 66 5.51 1.38 4.85
N PHE A 67 5.88 1.96 3.70
CA PHE A 67 5.49 3.33 3.33
C PHE A 67 4.03 3.48 2.89
N GLN A 68 3.37 2.42 2.41
CA GLN A 68 1.94 2.42 2.05
C GLN A 68 1.05 2.74 3.26
N HIS A 69 1.54 2.40 4.46
CA HIS A 69 0.93 2.70 5.75
C HIS A 69 1.39 4.05 6.33
N GLY A 70 1.92 4.92 5.48
CA GLY A 70 2.16 6.33 5.80
C GLY A 70 0.88 7.13 6.05
N GLU A 71 1.07 8.38 6.42
CA GLU A 71 0.03 9.35 6.76
C GLU A 71 0.05 10.60 5.88
N ASN A 72 1.07 10.76 5.02
CA ASN A 72 1.22 11.94 4.17
C ASN A 72 1.63 11.59 2.73
N HIS A 73 1.49 12.57 1.84
CA HIS A 73 1.76 12.43 0.41
C HIS A 73 3.21 12.02 0.10
N VAL A 74 4.20 12.44 0.89
CA VAL A 74 5.61 12.09 0.67
C VAL A 74 5.83 10.60 0.93
N GLU A 75 5.19 10.05 1.96
CA GLU A 75 5.26 8.64 2.28
C GLU A 75 4.55 7.79 1.22
N PHE A 76 3.36 8.20 0.76
CA PHE A 76 2.67 7.50 -0.34
C PHE A 76 3.45 7.55 -1.66
N LEU A 77 4.06 8.69 -1.98
CA LEU A 77 4.92 8.81 -3.16
C LEU A 77 6.17 7.94 -3.04
N THR A 78 6.73 7.79 -1.83
CA THR A 78 7.85 6.89 -1.56
C THR A 78 7.43 5.43 -1.79
N SER A 79 6.27 5.02 -1.26
CA SER A 79 5.68 3.71 -1.53
C SER A 79 5.52 3.45 -3.03
N HIS A 80 4.99 4.42 -3.78
CA HIS A 80 4.79 4.32 -5.22
C HIS A 80 6.10 4.13 -5.99
N ARG A 81 7.13 4.92 -5.68
CA ARG A 81 8.45 4.80 -6.33
C ARG A 81 9.06 3.42 -6.09
N LEU A 82 9.03 2.94 -4.86
CA LEU A 82 9.61 1.64 -4.48
C LEU A 82 8.82 0.47 -5.09
N ALA A 83 7.49 0.52 -5.05
CA ALA A 83 6.63 -0.50 -5.67
C ALA A 83 6.82 -0.55 -7.19
N THR A 84 7.02 0.60 -7.84
CA THR A 84 7.31 0.69 -9.28
C THR A 84 8.62 -0.02 -9.61
N LEU A 85 9.69 0.26 -8.86
CA LEU A 85 10.98 -0.41 -9.06
C LEU A 85 10.88 -1.92 -8.81
N ALA A 86 10.22 -2.34 -7.73
CA ALA A 86 9.99 -3.76 -7.45
C ALA A 86 9.23 -4.46 -8.59
N ALA A 87 8.21 -3.82 -9.15
CA ALA A 87 7.44 -4.35 -10.27
C ALA A 87 8.27 -4.46 -11.56
N ILE A 88 9.10 -3.46 -11.86
CA ILE A 88 10.06 -3.48 -12.99
C ILE A 88 11.05 -4.64 -12.84
N LEU A 89 11.54 -4.89 -11.62
CA LEU A 89 12.42 -6.02 -11.31
C LEU A 89 11.68 -7.38 -11.21
N GLY A 90 10.40 -7.41 -11.55
CA GLY A 90 9.61 -8.65 -11.68
C GLY A 90 8.94 -9.13 -10.39
N HIS A 91 8.80 -8.28 -9.36
CA HIS A 91 7.96 -8.60 -8.20
C HIS A 91 6.47 -8.46 -8.56
N ARG A 92 5.79 -9.60 -8.73
CA ARG A 92 4.41 -9.62 -9.26
C ARG A 92 3.43 -8.87 -8.37
N THR A 93 3.47 -9.06 -7.05
CA THR A 93 2.55 -8.41 -6.10
C THR A 93 2.77 -6.90 -6.03
N ALA A 94 3.97 -6.41 -6.38
CA ALA A 94 4.26 -4.98 -6.37
C ALA A 94 3.48 -4.22 -7.46
N ARG A 95 2.99 -4.94 -8.49
CA ARG A 95 2.17 -4.36 -9.56
C ARG A 95 0.86 -3.78 -9.07
N TRP A 96 0.20 -4.47 -8.13
CA TRP A 96 -1.00 -3.92 -7.51
C TRP A 96 -0.64 -2.78 -6.56
N LEU A 97 0.43 -2.94 -5.81
CA LEU A 97 0.87 -1.94 -4.83
C LEU A 97 1.25 -0.61 -5.50
N LEU A 98 1.85 -0.61 -6.70
CA LEU A 98 2.18 0.63 -7.40
C LEU A 98 0.91 1.42 -7.80
N ALA A 99 -0.15 0.72 -8.21
CA ALA A 99 -1.45 1.33 -8.50
C ALA A 99 -2.10 1.86 -7.22
N ALA A 100 -2.06 1.06 -6.15
CA ALA A 100 -2.66 1.40 -4.87
C ALA A 100 -1.98 2.60 -4.18
N SER A 101 -0.65 2.66 -4.25
CA SER A 101 0.13 3.77 -3.70
C SER A 101 0.00 5.05 -4.53
N LEU A 102 -0.14 4.95 -5.86
CA LEU A 102 -0.44 6.11 -6.70
C LEU A 102 -1.81 6.72 -6.33
N ASP A 103 -2.84 5.89 -6.22
CA ASP A 103 -4.18 6.38 -5.87
C ASP A 103 -4.19 7.03 -4.47
N ARG A 104 -3.42 6.49 -3.50
CA ARG A 104 -3.23 7.14 -2.18
C ARG A 104 -2.54 8.48 -2.30
N TYR A 105 -1.47 8.55 -3.08
CA TYR A 105 -0.75 9.81 -3.32
C TYR A 105 -1.68 10.86 -3.92
N LEU A 106 -2.38 10.54 -5.02
CA LEU A 106 -3.32 11.45 -5.68
C LEU A 106 -4.39 11.95 -4.70
N MET A 107 -5.03 11.03 -3.99
CA MET A 107 -6.05 11.37 -3.00
C MET A 107 -5.51 12.26 -1.88
N SER A 108 -4.28 12.03 -1.43
CA SER A 108 -3.64 12.83 -0.37
C SER A 108 -3.33 14.27 -0.78
N ILE A 109 -3.24 14.55 -2.08
CA ILE A 109 -3.03 15.90 -2.64
C ILE A 109 -4.31 16.50 -3.24
N GLY A 110 -5.48 15.92 -2.95
CA GLY A 110 -6.78 16.43 -3.41
C GLY A 110 -7.13 16.08 -4.86
N VAL A 111 -6.41 15.13 -5.47
CA VAL A 111 -6.65 14.66 -6.84
C VAL A 111 -7.36 13.30 -6.81
N GLY A 112 -8.30 13.09 -7.73
CA GLY A 112 -9.02 11.82 -7.81
C GLY A 112 -8.13 10.63 -8.12
N GLN A 113 -8.50 9.46 -7.61
CA GLN A 113 -7.80 8.21 -7.89
C GLN A 113 -8.01 7.76 -9.33
N ILE A 114 -7.10 6.96 -9.88
CA ILE A 114 -7.16 6.50 -11.28
C ILE A 114 -7.59 5.03 -11.35
N TYR A 115 -7.01 4.19 -10.49
CA TYR A 115 -7.20 2.75 -10.62
C TYR A 115 -8.40 2.22 -9.84
N GLY A 116 -8.89 2.97 -8.85
CA GLY A 116 -10.07 2.58 -8.07
C GLY A 116 -9.70 1.65 -6.89
N THR A 117 -8.53 1.85 -6.31
CA THR A 117 -7.97 1.01 -5.24
C THR A 117 -8.27 1.53 -3.83
N GLN A 118 -8.73 2.77 -3.68
CA GLN A 118 -9.04 3.38 -2.38
C GLN A 118 -10.53 3.30 -2.06
N PHE A 119 -10.81 2.84 -0.85
CA PHE A 119 -12.14 2.60 -0.31
C PHE A 119 -12.27 3.29 1.04
N GLU A 120 -13.49 3.63 1.40
CA GLU A 120 -13.82 4.20 2.70
C GLU A 120 -15.03 3.50 3.30
N TYR A 121 -15.08 3.42 4.62
CA TYR A 121 -16.24 2.88 5.32
C TYR A 121 -17.28 3.99 5.48
N ASN A 122 -18.51 3.74 5.03
CA ASN A 122 -19.65 4.62 5.25
C ASN A 122 -20.40 4.16 6.53
N PRO A 123 -20.34 4.92 7.64
CA PRO A 123 -20.98 4.52 8.88
C PRO A 123 -22.51 4.49 8.79
N GLY A 124 -23.11 5.36 7.96
CA GLY A 124 -24.57 5.44 7.80
C GLY A 124 -25.14 4.23 7.07
N GLU A 125 -24.43 3.73 6.06
CA GLU A 125 -24.82 2.55 5.30
C GLU A 125 -24.20 1.24 5.82
N LYS A 126 -23.33 1.34 6.83
CA LYS A 126 -22.57 0.23 7.41
C LYS A 126 -21.89 -0.65 6.35
N ARG A 127 -21.26 -0.01 5.36
CA ARG A 127 -20.58 -0.70 4.26
C ARG A 127 -19.37 0.11 3.77
N TYR A 128 -18.38 -0.60 3.24
CA TYR A 128 -17.34 0.01 2.43
C TYR A 128 -17.92 0.44 1.07
N GLN A 129 -17.47 1.60 0.62
CA GLN A 129 -17.72 2.16 -0.71
C GLN A 129 -16.40 2.59 -1.36
N LEU A 130 -16.40 2.77 -2.68
CA LEU A 130 -15.25 3.34 -3.39
C LEU A 130 -15.08 4.79 -2.96
N LYS A 131 -13.86 5.20 -2.63
CA LYS A 131 -13.58 6.60 -2.27
C LYS A 131 -13.62 7.47 -3.52
N LEU A 132 -14.40 8.54 -3.52
CA LEU A 132 -14.48 9.48 -4.65
C LEU A 132 -13.55 10.70 -4.40
N PRO A 133 -13.10 11.40 -5.46
CA PRO A 133 -13.41 11.19 -6.88
C PRO A 133 -12.52 10.15 -7.57
N VAL A 134 -13.02 9.60 -8.67
CA VAL A 134 -12.25 8.78 -9.61
C VAL A 134 -12.05 9.60 -10.88
N GLN A 135 -10.83 9.68 -11.38
CA GLN A 135 -10.55 10.30 -12.67
C GLN A 135 -10.95 9.36 -13.80
N GLU A 136 -11.31 9.93 -14.95
CA GLU A 136 -11.60 9.18 -16.18
C GLU A 136 -10.49 9.36 -17.22
N PRO A 137 -9.27 8.82 -17.00
CA PRO A 137 -8.25 8.84 -18.03
C PRO A 137 -8.54 7.80 -19.11
N ILE A 138 -8.02 8.05 -20.31
CA ILE A 138 -7.95 7.02 -21.35
C ILE A 138 -6.95 5.96 -20.87
N MET A 139 -7.46 4.78 -20.52
CA MET A 139 -6.66 3.63 -20.10
C MET A 139 -6.48 2.62 -21.24
N LEU A 140 -5.36 1.89 -21.22
CA LEU A 140 -5.20 0.73 -22.09
C LEU A 140 -6.07 -0.41 -21.57
N SER A 141 -6.62 -1.21 -22.49
CA SER A 141 -7.55 -2.31 -22.14
C SER A 141 -6.95 -3.34 -21.17
N PHE A 142 -5.63 -3.56 -21.24
CA PHE A 142 -4.89 -4.53 -20.43
C PHE A 142 -4.20 -3.94 -19.20
N GLU A 143 -4.34 -2.62 -18.95
CA GLU A 143 -3.57 -1.91 -17.93
C GLU A 143 -3.88 -2.41 -16.52
N LYS A 144 -5.16 -2.40 -16.14
CA LYS A 144 -5.61 -2.88 -14.81
C LYS A 144 -5.30 -4.37 -14.63
N GLU A 145 -5.46 -5.18 -15.67
CA GLU A 145 -5.12 -6.60 -15.64
C GLU A 145 -3.61 -6.81 -15.39
N THR A 146 -2.77 -6.07 -16.12
CA THR A 146 -1.30 -6.14 -15.97
C THR A 146 -0.86 -5.71 -14.58
N LEU A 147 -1.51 -4.68 -14.04
CA LEU A 147 -1.29 -4.19 -12.69
C LEU A 147 -1.91 -5.10 -11.61
N GLY A 148 -2.71 -6.11 -11.99
CA GLY A 148 -3.42 -6.96 -11.03
C GLY A 148 -4.47 -6.20 -10.21
N VAL A 149 -5.02 -5.12 -10.75
CA VAL A 149 -6.09 -4.33 -10.10
C VAL A 149 -7.42 -5.05 -10.31
N PRO A 150 -8.06 -5.57 -9.24
CA PRO A 150 -9.35 -6.22 -9.37
C PRO A 150 -10.45 -5.22 -9.72
N ALA A 151 -11.57 -5.70 -10.25
CA ALA A 151 -12.75 -4.87 -10.45
C ALA A 151 -13.22 -4.31 -9.09
N VAL A 152 -13.64 -3.03 -9.09
CA VAL A 152 -14.14 -2.33 -7.89
C VAL A 152 -15.28 -3.13 -7.23
N SER A 153 -16.19 -3.70 -8.03
CA SER A 153 -17.28 -4.53 -7.55
C SER A 153 -16.82 -5.75 -6.77
N ASP A 154 -15.74 -6.41 -7.21
CA ASP A 154 -15.23 -7.62 -6.56
C ASP A 154 -14.51 -7.28 -5.26
N ARG A 155 -13.76 -6.18 -5.26
CA ARG A 155 -13.13 -5.68 -4.03
C ARG A 155 -14.17 -5.24 -2.99
N LEU A 156 -15.25 -4.56 -3.42
CA LEU A 156 -16.35 -4.19 -2.53
C LEU A 156 -17.09 -5.40 -1.97
N LYS A 157 -17.33 -6.44 -2.77
CA LYS A 157 -17.91 -7.71 -2.28
C LYS A 157 -17.03 -8.32 -1.19
N GLN A 158 -15.70 -8.36 -1.41
CA GLN A 158 -14.76 -8.89 -0.44
C GLN A 158 -14.78 -8.08 0.87
N LEU A 159 -14.60 -6.75 0.78
CA LEU A 159 -14.58 -5.87 1.95
C LEU A 159 -15.87 -5.95 2.78
N ASN A 160 -17.02 -5.96 2.11
CA ASN A 160 -18.32 -6.00 2.77
C ASN A 160 -18.75 -7.38 3.26
N SER A 161 -18.08 -8.47 2.82
CA SER A 161 -18.34 -9.81 3.35
C SER A 161 -17.96 -9.95 4.82
N HIS A 162 -16.98 -9.16 5.28
CA HIS A 162 -16.48 -9.18 6.66
C HIS A 162 -17.32 -8.35 7.64
N ILE A 163 -18.19 -7.46 7.16
CA ILE A 163 -19.07 -6.63 8.01
C ILE A 163 -20.38 -7.37 8.36
N LYS A 164 -20.78 -8.35 7.55
CA LYS A 164 -22.05 -9.07 7.73
C LYS A 164 -22.02 -10.19 8.80
N LYS A 165 -21.00 -10.23 9.65
CA LYS A 165 -20.89 -11.13 10.80
C LYS A 165 -20.92 -10.31 12.09
#